data_AF-A0A5C7ZHC0-F1
#
_entry.id   AF-A0A5C7ZHC0-F1
#
_cell.length_a   1.000
_cell.length_b   1.000
_cell.length_c   1.000
_cell.angle_alpha   90.00
_cell.angle_beta   90.00
_cell.angle_gamma   90.00
#
_symmetry.space_group_name_H-M   'P 1'
#
loop_
_entity.id
_entity.type
_entity.pdbx_description
1 polymer ?
#
loop_
_entity_poly.entity_id
_entity_poly.type
_entity_poly.pdbx_seq_one_letter_code
_entity_poly.pdbx_strand_id
1 'polypeptide(L)' 'NSQNVRDLRQPFGGTKASGTGREGGTWSYEVFCEPKNVAVSMGSHHIPHWGV' A
#
# COMPACT_ATOMS: atom_id res chain seq x y z
N ASN A 1 -14.00 15.00 -25.63
CA ASN A 1 -14.01 13.92 -26.66
C ASN A 1 -12.61 13.71 -27.20
N SER A 2 -11.68 13.25 -26.37
CA SER A 2 -10.34 12.81 -26.79
C SER A 2 -10.25 11.30 -26.69
N GLN A 3 -9.29 10.72 -27.41
CA GLN A 3 -8.85 9.35 -27.20
C GLN A 3 -8.17 9.19 -25.82
N ASN A 4 -7.73 7.98 -25.48
CA ASN A 4 -7.02 7.73 -24.23
C ASN A 4 -5.70 8.53 -24.17
N VAL A 5 -5.67 9.55 -23.32
CA VAL A 5 -4.47 10.33 -23.00
C VAL A 5 -4.05 9.95 -21.58
N ARG A 6 -2.93 9.24 -21.45
CA ARG A 6 -2.52 8.65 -20.18
C ARG A 6 -1.64 9.59 -19.36
N ASP A 7 -2.09 9.89 -18.13
CA ASP A 7 -1.26 10.50 -17.08
C ASP A 7 -0.65 9.39 -16.22
N LEU A 8 0.69 9.35 -16.10
CA LEU A 8 1.41 8.29 -15.38
C LEU A 8 1.20 8.30 -13.86
N ARG A 9 0.68 9.39 -13.31
CA ARG A 9 0.42 9.55 -11.88
C ARG A 9 -0.90 8.91 -11.47
N GLN A 10 -1.79 8.67 -12.43
CA GLN A 10 -3.11 8.10 -12.18
C GLN A 10 -3.03 6.58 -12.12
N PRO A 11 -3.89 5.93 -11.31
CA PRO A 11 -3.92 4.49 -11.21
C PRO A 11 -4.35 3.87 -12.54
N PHE A 12 -3.54 2.95 -13.05
CA PHE A 12 -3.78 2.18 -14.27
C PHE A 12 -3.92 0.70 -13.92
N GLY A 13 -4.99 0.06 -14.39
CA GLY A 13 -5.19 -1.37 -14.21
C GLY A 13 -6.60 -1.80 -14.59
N GLY A 14 -6.76 -3.10 -14.84
CA GLY A 14 -8.03 -3.70 -15.25
C GLY A 14 -8.90 -4.16 -14.09
N THR A 15 -10.02 -4.77 -14.42
CA THR A 15 -10.87 -5.51 -13.48
C THR A 15 -11.36 -6.80 -14.16
N LYS A 16 -11.86 -7.77 -13.39
CA LYS A 16 -12.34 -9.07 -13.90
C LYS A 16 -11.22 -9.81 -14.66
N ALA A 17 -11.52 -10.33 -15.85
CA ALA A 17 -10.56 -11.00 -16.71
C ALA A 17 -9.47 -10.06 -17.26
N SER A 18 -9.62 -8.73 -17.15
CA SER A 18 -8.61 -7.76 -17.55
C SER A 18 -7.53 -7.52 -16.48
N GLY A 19 -7.56 -8.27 -15.37
CA GLY A 19 -6.55 -8.24 -14.31
C GLY A 19 -7.01 -7.59 -13.01
N THR A 20 -6.10 -7.56 -12.04
CA THR A 20 -6.26 -6.99 -10.68
C THR A 20 -5.05 -6.14 -10.32
N GLY A 21 -5.15 -5.33 -9.26
CA GLY A 21 -4.09 -4.40 -8.87
C GLY A 21 -4.04 -3.13 -9.71
N ARG A 22 -3.19 -2.19 -9.33
CA ARG A 22 -3.00 -0.90 -10.00
C ARG A 22 -1.53 -0.56 -10.09
N GLU A 23 -1.18 0.16 -11.14
CA GLU A 23 0.15 0.66 -11.43
C GLU A 23 0.09 2.15 -11.77
N GLY A 24 1.21 2.87 -11.67
CA GLY A 24 1.31 4.29 -11.98
C GLY A 24 1.57 5.12 -10.72
N GLY A 25 2.67 5.87 -10.70
CA GLY A 25 3.08 6.68 -9.55
C GLY A 25 3.13 5.85 -8.25
N THR A 26 2.48 6.36 -7.21
CA THR A 26 2.44 5.72 -5.89
C THR A 26 1.58 4.45 -5.84
N TRP A 27 0.72 4.22 -6.83
CA TRP A 27 -0.13 3.01 -6.88
C TRP A 27 0.69 1.74 -7.12
N SER A 28 1.84 1.88 -7.79
CA SER A 28 2.81 0.80 -8.00
C SER A 28 3.46 0.31 -6.69
N TYR A 29 3.37 1.05 -5.58
CA TYR A 29 3.99 0.62 -4.32
C TYR A 29 3.37 -0.65 -3.75
N GLU A 30 2.07 -0.89 -3.98
CA GLU A 30 1.43 -2.13 -3.54
C GLU A 30 1.97 -3.38 -4.26
N VAL A 31 2.56 -3.20 -5.44
CA VAL A 31 3.13 -4.29 -6.25
C VAL A 31 4.62 -4.47 -5.98
N PHE A 32 5.37 -3.37 -5.88
CA PHE A 32 6.83 -3.42 -5.78
C PHE A 32 7.40 -3.23 -4.37
N CYS A 33 6.57 -2.93 -3.39
CA CYS A 33 7.00 -2.70 -2.01
C CYS A 33 6.07 -3.42 -1.03
N GLU A 34 6.63 -3.77 0.13
CA GLU A 34 5.85 -4.31 1.25
C GLU A 34 5.77 -3.26 2.37
N PRO A 35 4.58 -2.97 2.91
CA PRO A 35 4.45 -2.06 4.03
C PRO A 35 5.10 -2.65 5.29
N LYS A 36 5.94 -1.86 5.95
CA LYS A 36 6.57 -2.23 7.22
C LYS A 36 6.10 -1.31 8.33
N ASN A 37 5.50 -1.88 9.37
CA ASN A 37 5.15 -1.16 10.59
C ASN A 37 6.31 -1.23 11.59
N VAL A 38 6.69 -0.09 12.18
CA VAL A 38 7.70 0.01 13.24
C VAL A 38 7.07 0.70 14.43
N ALA A 39 6.97 0.00 15.56
CA ALA A 39 6.44 0.52 16.82
C ALA A 39 7.55 0.52 17.88
N VAL A 40 7.78 1.69 18.49
CA VAL A 40 8.81 1.89 19.53
C VAL A 40 8.16 2.57 20.73
N SER A 41 8.40 2.03 21.93
CA SER A 41 7.97 2.69 23.17
C SER A 41 8.96 3.79 23.55
N MET A 42 8.48 5.03 23.65
CA MET A 42 9.30 6.20 24.00
C MET A 42 9.42 6.43 25.52
N GLY A 43 8.73 5.63 26.34
CA GLY A 43 8.72 5.78 27.80
C GLY A 43 8.40 4.48 28.52
N SER A 44 8.12 4.58 29.83
CA SER A 44 7.68 3.44 30.63
C SER A 44 6.26 3.04 30.24
N HIS A 45 6.13 1.99 29.44
CA HIS A 45 4.86 1.34 29.13
C HIS A 45 4.73 0.10 30.01
N HIS A 46 3.57 -0.08 30.64
CA HIS A 46 3.27 -1.26 31.44
C HIS A 46 3.20 -2.51 30.54
N ILE A 47 4.20 -3.40 30.67
CA ILE A 47 4.21 -4.73 30.06
C ILE A 47 3.43 -5.66 30.99
N PRO A 48 2.27 -6.23 30.57
CA PRO A 48 1.51 -7.11 31.42
C PRO A 48 2.28 -8.41 31.69
N HIS A 49 2.29 -8.86 32.95
CA HIS A 49 2.85 -10.16 33.35
C HIS A 49 1.75 -11.23 33.35
N TRP A 50 2.05 -12.40 32.78
CA TRP A 50 1.11 -13.51 32.72
C TRP A 50 1.64 -14.73 33.49
N GLY A 51 0.87 -15.20 34.48
CA GLY A 51 1.34 -16.16 35.46
C GLY A 51 2.30 -15.50 36.46
N VAL A 52 2.24 -15.88 37.73
CA VAL A 52 3.12 -15.35 38.78
C VAL A 52 4.60 -15.53 38.45
#